data_AF-A0A969Y642-F1
#
_entry.id   AF-A0A969Y642-F1
#
_cell.length_a   1.000
_cell.length_b   1.000
_cell.length_c   1.000
_cell.angle_alpha   90.00
_cell.angle_beta   90.00
_cell.angle_gamma   90.00
#
_symmetry.space_group_name_H-M   'P 1'
#
loop_
_entity.id
_entity.type
_entity.pdbx_description
1 polymer ?
#
loop_
_entity_poly.entity_id
_entity_poly.type
_entity_poly.pdbx_seq_one_letter_code
_entity_poly.pdbx_strand_id
1 'polypeptide(L)' 'METSLVLTFKNAEGRNVSFSLGAPREDLTGAEVAQVMQELIDRNIFTSSGGDLTEIGTARLVSREVTELELV' A
#
# COMPACT_ATOMS: atom_id res chain seq x y z
N MET A 1 5.12 -16.69 7.89
CA MET A 1 3.92 -15.93 7.48
C MET A 1 4.42 -14.73 6.72
N GLU A 2 4.16 -14.66 5.41
CA GLU A 2 4.49 -13.46 4.62
C GLU A 2 3.31 -12.50 4.70
N THR A 3 3.47 -11.46 5.52
CA THR A 3 2.56 -10.33 5.54
C THR A 3 3.12 -9.25 4.62
N SER A 4 2.24 -8.62 3.86
CA SER A 4 2.58 -7.51 2.96
C SER A 4 1.72 -6.31 3.31
N LEU A 5 2.35 -5.16 3.50
CA LEU A 5 1.64 -3.89 3.67
C LEU A 5 1.28 -3.35 2.28
N VAL A 6 -0.02 -3.23 2.02
CA VAL A 6 -0.54 -2.66 0.79
C VAL A 6 -1.06 -1.26 1.07
N LEU A 7 -0.45 -0.28 0.43
CA LEU A 7 -0.79 1.14 0.50
C LEU A 7 -1.43 1.56 -0.81
N THR A 8 -2.66 2.04 -0.76
CA THR A 8 -3.40 2.53 -1.91
C THR A 8 -3.54 4.04 -1.83
N PHE A 9 -3.25 4.70 -2.94
CA PHE A 9 -3.32 6.14 -3.14
C PHE A 9 -4.22 6.46 -4.32
N LYS A 10 -4.69 7.71 -4.40
CA LYS A 10 -5.23 8.27 -5.64
C LYS A 10 -4.19 9.15 -6.31
N ASN A 11 -4.15 9.09 -7.63
CA ASN A 11 -3.35 10.01 -8.43
C ASN A 11 -4.19 11.20 -8.96
N ALA A 12 -3.53 12.12 -9.64
CA ALA A 12 -4.14 13.31 -10.22
C ALA A 12 -5.32 13.02 -11.17
N GLU A 13 -5.31 11.89 -11.87
CA GLU A 13 -6.43 11.44 -12.71
C GLU A 13 -7.52 10.66 -11.93
N GLY A 14 -7.42 10.57 -10.61
CA GLY A 14 -8.37 9.86 -9.75
C GLY A 14 -8.27 8.34 -9.85
N ARG A 15 -7.21 7.80 -10.46
CA ARG A 15 -6.93 6.36 -10.52
C ARG A 15 -6.25 5.89 -9.24
N ASN A 16 -6.53 4.65 -8.86
CA ASN A 16 -5.96 4.04 -7.67
C ASN A 16 -4.58 3.46 -7.98
N VAL A 17 -3.57 3.87 -7.22
CA VAL A 17 -2.20 3.38 -7.28
C VAL A 17 -1.92 2.58 -6.01
N SER A 18 -1.50 1.32 -6.14
CA SER A 18 -1.23 0.47 -4.97
C SER A 18 0.24 0.07 -4.90
N PHE A 19 0.87 0.31 -3.76
CA PHE A 19 2.22 -0.11 -3.43
C PHE A 19 2.15 -1.28 -2.45
N SER A 20 2.86 -2.37 -2.76
CA SER A 20 2.98 -3.52 -1.85
C SER A 20 4.39 -3.56 -1.30
N LEU A 21 4.53 -3.46 0.02
CA LEU A 21 5.78 -3.68 0.73
C LEU A 21 5.73 -5.04 1.42
N GLY A 22 6.63 -5.94 1.03
CA GLY A 22 6.83 -7.21 1.73
C GLY A 22 7.59 -6.99 3.04
N ALA A 23 7.36 -7.89 4.01
CA ALA A 23 8.00 -7.85 5.33
C ALA A 23 7.89 -6.47 6.03
N PRO A 24 6.66 -5.95 6.22
CA PRO A 24 6.46 -4.70 6.95
C PRO A 24 6.89 -4.87 8.41
N ARG A 25 7.30 -3.77 9.05
CA ARG A 25 7.64 -3.78 10.48
C ARG A 25 6.42 -4.22 11.31
N GLU A 26 6.66 -4.97 12.38
CA GLU A 26 5.59 -5.51 13.23
C GLU A 26 4.90 -4.43 14.08
N ASP A 27 5.64 -3.39 14.50
CA ASP A 27 5.13 -2.26 15.29
C ASP A 27 4.52 -1.13 14.45
N LEU A 28 3.96 -1.42 13.27
CA LEU A 28 3.36 -0.37 12.45
C LEU A 28 2.04 0.11 13.05
N THR A 29 1.98 1.40 13.36
CA THR A 29 0.74 2.06 13.75
C THR A 29 0.06 2.71 12.55
N GLY A 30 -1.27 2.79 12.57
CA GLY A 30 -2.03 3.48 11.52
C GLY A 30 -1.63 4.96 11.36
N ALA A 31 -1.22 5.62 12.45
CA ALA A 31 -0.75 7.01 12.45
C ALA A 31 0.58 7.17 11.71
N GLU A 32 1.55 6.29 11.95
CA GLU A 32 2.83 6.32 11.23
C GLU A 32 2.64 6.03 9.75
N VAL A 33 1.82 5.03 9.42
CA VAL A 33 1.53 4.71 8.02
C VAL A 33 0.88 5.91 7.33
N ALA A 34 -0.10 6.56 7.96
CA ALA A 34 -0.72 7.77 7.41
C ALA A 34 0.29 8.92 7.24
N GLN A 35 1.18 9.14 8.21
CA GLN A 35 2.21 10.17 8.11
C GLN A 35 3.17 9.90 6.95
N VAL A 36 3.63 8.65 6.79
CA VAL A 36 4.49 8.25 5.67
C VAL A 36 3.73 8.41 4.34
N MET A 37 2.47 7.98 4.27
CA MET A 37 1.65 8.17 3.08
C MET A 37 1.50 9.65 2.71
N GLN A 38 1.34 10.53 3.69
CA GLN A 38 1.26 11.98 3.46
C GLN A 38 2.61 12.54 2.98
N GLU A 39 3.71 12.10 3.60
CA GLU A 39 5.06 12.53 3.20
C GLU A 39 5.40 12.07 1.77
N LEU A 40 4.93 10.89 1.36
CA LEU A 40 5.09 10.39 -0.01
C LEU A 40 4.37 11.27 -1.05
N ILE A 41 3.18 11.78 -0.71
CA ILE A 41 2.42 12.73 -1.53
C ILE A 41 3.13 14.08 -1.57
N ASP A 42 3.52 14.60 -0.41
CA ASP A 42 4.16 15.92 -0.25
C ASP A 42 5.52 15.99 -0.95
N ARG A 43 6.33 14.94 -0.81
CA ARG A 43 7.60 14.80 -1.53
C ARG A 43 7.40 14.68 -3.03
N ASN A 44 6.24 14.20 -3.48
CA ASN A 44 5.88 14.07 -4.89
C ASN A 44 6.92 13.27 -5.72
N ILE A 45 7.66 12.37 -5.06
CA ILE A 45 8.78 11.63 -5.67
C ILE A 45 8.34 10.39 -6.46
N PHE A 46 7.06 10.01 -6.36
CA PHE A 46 6.50 8.87 -7.05
C PHE A 46 5.55 9.31 -8.15
N THR A 47 5.97 9.07 -9.40
CA THR A 47 5.13 9.25 -10.59
C THR A 47 4.38 7.97 -10.90
N SER A 48 3.07 8.09 -11.09
CA SER A 48 2.22 7.00 -11.56
C SER A 48 1.84 7.20 -13.03
N SER A 49 1.27 6.17 -13.65
CA SER A 49 0.80 6.22 -15.03
C SER A 49 -0.28 7.28 -15.30
N GLY A 50 -0.87 7.86 -14.25
CA GLY A 50 -1.85 8.95 -14.33
C GLY A 50 -1.46 10.19 -13.52
N GLY A 51 -0.16 10.47 -13.45
CA GLY A 51 0.38 11.64 -12.76
C GLY A 51 0.75 11.39 -11.31
N ASP A 52 0.86 12.47 -10.55
CA ASP A 52 1.35 12.46 -9.19
C ASP A 52 0.32 11.89 -8.20
N LEU A 53 0.79 11.42 -7.05
CA LEU A 53 -0.08 11.01 -5.95
C LEU A 53 -0.72 12.26 -5.33
N THR A 54 -2.04 12.29 -5.21
CA THR A 54 -2.80 13.45 -4.72
C THR A 54 -3.54 13.18 -3.42
N GLU A 55 -3.93 11.93 -3.16
CA GLU A 55 -4.74 11.57 -1.99
C GLU A 55 -4.34 10.22 -1.39
N ILE A 56 -4.44 10.13 -0.06
CA ILE A 56 -4.31 8.89 0.69
C ILE A 56 -5.61 8.10 0.50
N GLY A 57 -5.49 6.87 -0.01
CA GLY A 57 -6.63 5.98 -0.16
C GLY A 57 -6.84 5.10 1.07
N THR A 58 -6.18 3.94 1.09
CA THR A 58 -6.29 2.96 2.19
C THR A 58 -4.95 2.29 2.45
N ALA A 59 -4.73 1.86 3.69
CA ALA A 59 -3.60 1.03 4.07
C ALA A 59 -4.11 -0.27 4.69
N ARG A 60 -3.57 -1.41 4.27
CA ARG A 60 -3.96 -2.72 4.80
C ARG A 60 -2.78 -3.68 4.87
N LEU A 61 -2.71 -4.45 5.95
CA LEU A 61 -1.82 -5.59 6.06
C LEU A 61 -2.53 -6.81 5.45
N VAL A 62 -1.87 -7.44 4.48
CA VAL A 62 -2.38 -8.62 3.78
C VAL A 62 -1.48 -9.79 4.12
N SER A 63 -2.02 -10.78 4.82
CA SER A 63 -1.38 -12.08 5.04
C SER A 63 -1.99 -13.07 4.07
N ARG A 64 -1.17 -13.70 3.22
CA ARG A 64 -1.63 -14.74 2.30
C ARG A 64 -1.42 -16.11 2.92
N GLU A 65 -2.50 -16.83 3.15
CA GLU A 65 -2.49 -18.26 3.46
C GLU A 65 -2.83 -19.02 2.18
N VAL A 66 -1.95 -19.94 1.75
CA VAL A 66 -2.17 -20.80 0.59
C VAL A 66 -2.37 -22.22 1.10
N THR A 67 -3.56 -22.77 0.86
CA THR A 67 -3.87 -24.17 1.17
C THR A 67 -4.01 -24.93 -0.14
N GLU A 68 -3.13 -25.90 -0.37
CA GLU A 68 -3.27 -26.83 -1.48
C GLU A 68 -4.38 -27.83 -1.16
N LEU A 69 -5.31 -28.03 -2.10
CA LEU A 69 -6.37 -29.02 -1.99
C LEU A 69 -6.03 -30.22 -2.88
N GLU A 70 -6.11 -31.43 -2.32
CA GLU A 70 -6.08 -32.65 -3.13
C GLU A 70 -7.35 -32.75 -3.97
N LEU A 71 -7.18 -32.93 -5.28
CA LEU A 71 -8.26 -33.21 -6.21
C LEU A 71 -8.36 -34.74 -6.35
N VAL A 72 -9.54 -35.29 -6.03
CA VAL A 72 -9.89 -36.71 -6.22
C VAL A 72 -10.55 -36.98 -7.56
#